data_AF-A0A0F4GBT5-F1
#
_entry.id   AF-A0A0F4GBT5-F1
#
_cell.length_a   1.000
_cell.length_b   1.000
_cell.length_c   1.000
_cell.angle_alpha   90.00
_cell.angle_beta   90.00
_cell.angle_gamma   90.00
#
_symmetry.space_group_name_H-M   'P 1'
#
loop_
_entity.id
_entity.type
_entity.pdbx_description
1 polymer ?
#
loop_
_entity_poly.entity_id
_entity_poly.type
_entity_poly.pdbx_seq_one_letter_code
_entity_poly.pdbx_strand_id
1 'polypeptide(L)'
;MFATPVLRAAAPAGFWRRSLDEFKRQAKIAVKMEGLHQPTKPFTLVKFDTEDSIPRCKIMCDSDMGGFSRAALTFVPGSTTSHEEDSTSQAEKSSSSTSVEAAAAEPAHALFKGAISTELPLNRPNVQRSGYAAWRTQDRGLSLFGKLLWDIDPYAFLALRIKSDGRKYFVNIQTESIVPTDLHQHLLPCAKPGEWETVTIPFSAFVRTNFGMVVEPQKEMMRQKVRSIGIGLIDRVPGPFELRVADVWATNRPPKREIVDSGFDIEEDDERGTGMLDEVDKPRKKGEPEKILI
;
A
#
# COMPACT_ATOMS: atom_id res chain seq x y z
N MET A 1 46.94 23.58 -18.09
CA MET A 1 46.20 22.65 -18.96
C MET A 1 44.79 22.56 -18.43
N PHE A 2 43.80 23.09 -19.15
CA PHE A 2 42.40 23.06 -18.73
C PHE A 2 41.82 21.67 -19.02
N ALA A 3 41.26 21.03 -18.00
CA ALA A 3 40.59 19.73 -18.15
C ALA A 3 39.28 19.92 -18.94
N THR A 4 39.21 19.31 -20.13
CA THR A 4 37.97 19.15 -20.90
C THR A 4 37.01 18.22 -20.18
N PRO A 5 35.76 18.63 -19.88
CA PRO A 5 34.75 17.71 -19.36
C PRO A 5 34.27 16.80 -20.49
N VAL A 6 34.44 15.49 -20.32
CA VAL A 6 33.85 14.47 -21.19
C VAL A 6 32.35 14.40 -20.89
N LEU A 7 31.54 15.00 -21.76
CA LEU A 7 30.09 14.83 -21.79
C LEU A 7 29.75 13.38 -22.20
N ARG A 8 29.62 12.48 -21.22
CA ARG A 8 28.91 11.21 -21.44
C ARG A 8 27.40 11.43 -21.30
N ALA A 9 26.79 12.00 -22.33
CA ALA A 9 25.35 12.05 -22.49
C ALA A 9 24.84 10.80 -23.22
N ALA A 10 25.06 9.61 -22.63
CA ALA A 10 24.33 8.43 -23.06
C ALA A 10 23.04 8.36 -22.23
N ALA A 11 21.89 8.43 -22.89
CA ALA A 11 20.61 8.26 -22.22
C ALA A 11 20.57 6.87 -21.55
N PRO A 12 20.13 6.76 -20.28
CA PRO A 12 20.10 5.49 -19.58
C PRO A 12 19.25 4.46 -20.33
N ALA A 13 19.59 3.18 -20.20
CA ALA A 13 18.92 2.10 -20.91
C ALA A 13 17.39 2.18 -20.73
N GLY A 14 16.66 2.21 -21.86
CA GLY A 14 15.20 2.31 -21.89
C GLY A 14 14.61 3.73 -21.74
N PHE A 15 15.43 4.79 -21.68
CA PHE A 15 14.95 6.18 -21.56
C PHE A 15 13.96 6.60 -22.66
N TRP A 16 14.28 6.30 -23.92
CA TRP A 16 13.42 6.64 -25.07
C TRP A 16 12.09 5.88 -25.03
N ARG A 17 12.13 4.59 -24.70
CA ARG A 17 10.93 3.76 -24.53
C ARG A 17 10.02 4.31 -23.42
N ARG A 18 10.58 4.62 -22.25
CA ARG A 18 9.83 5.22 -21.13
C ARG A 18 9.21 6.56 -21.51
N SER A 19 9.91 7.37 -22.31
CA SER A 19 9.42 8.68 -22.77
C SER A 19 8.26 8.54 -23.76
N LEU A 20 8.34 7.59 -24.69
CA LEU A 20 7.25 7.27 -25.61
C LEU A 20 6.02 6.73 -24.86
N ASP A 21 6.24 5.83 -23.89
CA ASP A 21 5.17 5.27 -23.06
C ASP A 21 4.45 6.36 -22.25
N GLU A 22 5.21 7.31 -21.69
CA GLU A 22 4.63 8.44 -20.95
C GLU A 22 3.86 9.40 -21.87
N PHE A 23 4.41 9.74 -23.05
CA PHE A 23 3.70 10.56 -24.04
C PHE A 23 2.38 9.91 -24.46
N LYS A 24 2.38 8.60 -24.74
CA LYS A 24 1.18 7.84 -25.08
C LYS A 24 0.17 7.83 -23.94
N ARG A 25 0.63 7.73 -22.68
CA ARG A 25 -0.21 7.84 -21.48
C ARG A 25 -0.88 9.20 -21.40
N GLN A 26 -0.11 10.28 -21.49
CA GLN A 26 -0.61 11.66 -21.42
C GLN A 26 -1.60 11.96 -22.56
N ALA A 27 -1.28 11.56 -23.79
CA ALA A 27 -2.17 11.73 -24.94
C ALA A 27 -3.51 11.00 -24.74
N LYS A 28 -3.47 9.77 -24.20
CA LYS A 28 -4.69 8.99 -23.91
C LYS A 28 -5.57 9.65 -22.85
N ILE A 29 -4.96 10.18 -21.78
CA ILE A 29 -5.69 10.89 -20.70
C ILE A 29 -6.38 12.13 -21.28
N ALA A 30 -5.67 12.93 -22.08
CA ALA A 30 -6.19 14.14 -22.69
C ALA A 30 -7.37 13.87 -23.64
N VAL A 31 -7.27 12.84 -24.47
CA VAL A 31 -8.33 12.48 -25.44
C VAL A 31 -9.58 11.93 -24.75
N LYS A 32 -9.44 11.21 -23.65
CA LYS A 32 -10.58 10.57 -22.97
C LYS A 32 -11.31 11.44 -21.95
N MET A 33 -10.85 12.67 -21.70
CA MET A 33 -11.34 13.53 -20.61
C MET A 33 -11.43 12.78 -19.25
N GLU A 34 -10.49 11.87 -18.97
CA GLU A 34 -10.48 11.04 -17.75
C GLU A 34 -10.39 11.87 -16.44
N GLY A 35 -10.16 13.20 -16.53
CA GLY A 35 -10.20 14.13 -15.40
C GLY A 35 -11.60 14.56 -14.94
N LEU A 36 -12.68 14.21 -15.67
CA LEU A 36 -14.06 14.58 -15.30
C LEU A 36 -14.81 13.50 -14.49
N HIS A 37 -14.26 12.29 -14.39
CA HIS A 37 -14.92 11.16 -13.74
C HIS A 37 -13.96 10.43 -12.79
N GLN A 38 -14.45 10.07 -11.60
CA GLN A 38 -13.66 9.30 -10.66
C GLN A 38 -13.36 7.90 -11.24
N PRO A 39 -12.08 7.47 -11.32
CA PRO A 39 -11.76 6.19 -11.92
C PRO A 39 -12.30 5.01 -11.11
N THR A 40 -13.04 4.11 -11.77
CA THR A 40 -13.56 2.88 -11.16
C THR A 40 -12.59 1.70 -11.28
N LYS A 41 -11.69 1.74 -12.27
CA LYS A 41 -10.69 0.68 -12.51
C LYS A 41 -9.52 0.82 -11.52
N PRO A 42 -9.06 -0.28 -10.90
CA PRO A 42 -7.84 -0.26 -10.10
C PRO A 42 -6.60 0.21 -10.87
N PHE A 43 -5.74 0.98 -10.21
CA PHE A 43 -4.43 1.39 -10.74
C PHE A 43 -3.31 0.59 -10.09
N THR A 44 -2.79 -0.40 -10.80
CA THR A 44 -1.72 -1.27 -10.31
C THR A 44 -0.42 -0.49 -10.13
N LEU A 45 0.13 -0.55 -8.91
CA LEU A 45 1.41 0.08 -8.55
C LEU A 45 2.54 -0.95 -8.62
N VAL A 46 2.31 -2.13 -8.04
CA VAL A 46 3.22 -3.28 -8.07
C VAL A 46 2.42 -4.55 -8.21
N LYS A 47 2.93 -5.48 -9.01
CA LYS A 47 2.40 -6.83 -9.18
C LYS A 47 3.56 -7.81 -9.24
N PHE A 48 3.52 -8.84 -8.41
CA PHE A 48 4.55 -9.87 -8.29
C PHE A 48 4.10 -11.14 -9.01
N ASP A 49 3.89 -11.04 -10.32
CA ASP A 49 3.46 -12.13 -11.19
C ASP A 49 4.59 -12.83 -11.94
N THR A 50 5.75 -12.19 -12.04
CA THR A 50 6.95 -12.72 -12.68
C THR A 50 8.20 -12.50 -11.84
N GLU A 51 9.24 -13.30 -12.07
CA GLU A 51 10.52 -13.16 -11.36
C GLU A 51 11.19 -11.78 -11.59
N ASP A 52 10.97 -11.18 -12.77
CA ASP A 52 11.44 -9.83 -13.13
C ASP A 52 10.83 -8.70 -12.28
N SER A 53 9.86 -9.00 -11.43
CA SER A 53 9.30 -8.04 -10.47
C SER A 53 10.23 -7.76 -9.28
N ILE A 54 11.02 -8.76 -8.85
CA ILE A 54 11.90 -8.65 -7.68
C ILE A 54 13.06 -7.68 -7.90
N PRO A 55 13.76 -7.68 -9.06
CA PRO A 55 14.81 -6.70 -9.34
C PRO A 55 14.32 -5.25 -9.41
N ARG A 56 13.01 -5.00 -9.44
CA ARG A 56 12.42 -3.65 -9.36
C ARG A 56 12.23 -3.18 -7.92
N CYS A 57 12.60 -3.99 -6.94
CA CYS A 57 12.57 -3.65 -5.53
C CYS A 57 14.00 -3.45 -5.01
N LYS A 58 14.11 -2.73 -3.90
CA LYS A 58 15.33 -2.54 -3.12
C LYS A 58 15.05 -2.97 -1.70
N ILE A 59 15.83 -3.92 -1.21
CA ILE A 59 15.82 -4.35 0.20
C ILE A 59 16.65 -3.35 1.01
N MET A 60 16.23 -3.10 2.25
CA MET A 60 16.89 -2.23 3.21
C MET A 60 16.88 -2.95 4.56
N CYS A 61 18.04 -3.12 5.19
CA CYS A 61 18.14 -3.83 6.45
C CYS A 61 19.14 -3.11 7.37
N ASP A 62 19.00 -3.25 8.68
CA ASP A 62 19.99 -2.68 9.61
C ASP A 62 21.41 -3.24 9.40
N SER A 63 21.55 -4.42 8.78
CA SER A 63 22.83 -5.00 8.39
C SER A 63 23.66 -4.08 7.49
N ASP A 64 23.00 -3.24 6.68
CA ASP A 64 23.68 -2.24 5.84
C ASP A 64 24.39 -1.16 6.70
N MET A 65 23.96 -0.98 7.95
CA MET A 65 24.54 -0.07 8.93
C MET A 65 25.36 -0.80 10.01
N GLY A 66 25.52 -2.13 9.89
CA GLY A 66 26.25 -2.98 10.84
C GLY A 66 25.37 -3.68 11.88
N GLY A 67 24.04 -3.61 11.75
CA GLY A 67 23.12 -4.45 12.53
C GLY A 67 23.21 -5.93 12.16
N PHE A 68 22.44 -6.75 12.88
CA PHE A 68 22.48 -8.21 12.75
C PHE A 68 21.17 -8.80 12.20
N SER A 69 20.22 -7.96 11.77
CA SER A 69 19.01 -8.44 11.11
C SER A 69 19.34 -8.95 9.70
N ARG A 70 18.51 -9.86 9.20
CA ARG A 70 18.60 -10.42 7.85
C ARG A 70 17.26 -10.26 7.16
N ALA A 71 17.28 -9.92 5.87
CA ALA A 71 16.09 -9.75 5.05
C ALA A 71 16.35 -10.22 3.62
N ALA A 72 15.36 -10.87 3.03
CA ALA A 72 15.35 -11.32 1.64
C ALA A 72 13.97 -11.10 1.02
N LEU A 73 13.94 -10.80 -0.28
CA LEU A 73 12.74 -10.71 -1.09
C LEU A 73 12.91 -11.63 -2.29
N THR A 74 12.09 -12.68 -2.38
CA THR A 74 12.19 -13.70 -3.44
C THR A 74 10.86 -13.89 -4.13
N PHE A 75 10.87 -14.20 -5.42
CA PHE A 75 9.67 -14.55 -6.16
C PHE A 75 9.24 -15.98 -5.84
N VAL A 76 7.93 -16.20 -5.71
CA VAL A 76 7.32 -17.52 -5.57
C VAL A 76 6.22 -17.64 -6.64
N PRO A 77 6.30 -18.63 -7.54
CA PRO A 77 5.26 -18.84 -8.55
C PRO A 77 3.95 -19.28 -7.87
N GLY A 78 2.82 -18.92 -8.47
CA GLY A 78 1.52 -19.34 -7.97
C GLY A 78 1.27 -20.83 -8.23
N SER A 79 0.54 -21.48 -7.32
CA SER A 79 0.10 -22.86 -7.50
C SER A 79 -1.36 -22.87 -7.96
N THR A 80 -1.59 -23.33 -9.18
CA THR A 80 -2.92 -23.79 -9.60
C THR A 80 -2.98 -25.27 -9.33
N THR A 81 -3.89 -25.72 -8.47
CA THR A 81 -4.17 -27.15 -8.31
C THR A 81 -4.84 -27.66 -9.60
N SER A 82 -4.04 -27.95 -10.62
CA SER A 82 -4.48 -28.74 -11.76
C SER A 82 -4.51 -30.20 -11.30
N HIS A 83 -5.71 -30.76 -11.16
CA HIS A 83 -5.88 -32.21 -11.18
C HIS A 83 -5.36 -32.71 -12.54
N GLU A 84 -4.11 -33.16 -12.59
CA GLU A 84 -3.64 -34.02 -13.67
C GLU A 84 -4.27 -35.39 -13.45
N GLU A 85 -5.28 -35.72 -14.27
CA GLU A 85 -5.81 -37.06 -14.42
C GLU A 85 -4.73 -37.94 -15.07
N ASP A 86 -3.97 -38.67 -14.25
CA ASP A 86 -3.20 -39.80 -14.76
C ASP A 86 -4.15 -41.00 -14.92
N SER A 87 -4.46 -41.30 -16.17
CA SER A 87 -5.21 -42.48 -16.58
C SER A 87 -4.40 -43.74 -16.28
N THR A 88 -4.82 -44.58 -15.32
CA THR A 88 -4.82 -46.06 -15.42
C THR A 88 -5.54 -46.73 -14.21
N SER A 89 -6.75 -47.21 -14.50
CA SER A 89 -7.45 -48.40 -13.99
C SER A 89 -7.63 -48.71 -12.48
N GLN A 90 -8.94 -48.82 -12.16
CA GLN A 90 -9.65 -49.83 -11.35
C GLN A 90 -10.13 -49.49 -9.93
N ALA A 91 -11.39 -49.89 -9.73
CA ALA A 91 -12.30 -49.62 -8.64
C ALA A 91 -11.83 -50.16 -7.27
N GLU A 92 -12.21 -49.47 -6.19
CA GLU A 92 -13.26 -49.94 -5.28
C GLU A 92 -13.68 -48.88 -4.25
N LYS A 93 -14.92 -49.01 -3.80
CA LYS A 93 -15.68 -48.11 -2.93
C LYS A 93 -15.05 -48.00 -1.53
N SER A 94 -14.95 -46.79 -0.99
CA SER A 94 -15.39 -46.53 0.39
C SER A 94 -15.60 -45.04 0.65
N SER A 95 -16.65 -44.80 1.42
CA SER A 95 -17.17 -43.52 1.89
C SER A 95 -16.22 -42.79 2.82
N SER A 96 -15.90 -41.53 2.54
CA SER A 96 -15.84 -40.50 3.58
C SER A 96 -16.19 -39.13 2.99
N SER A 97 -17.34 -38.62 3.43
CA SER A 97 -17.76 -37.24 3.19
C SER A 97 -16.94 -36.32 4.08
N THR A 98 -15.78 -35.92 3.60
CA THR A 98 -15.02 -34.82 4.18
C THR A 98 -15.05 -33.69 3.16
N SER A 99 -15.85 -32.66 3.44
CA SER A 99 -15.81 -31.38 2.73
C SER A 99 -14.46 -30.72 3.01
N VAL A 100 -13.45 -31.11 2.25
CA VAL A 100 -12.19 -30.37 2.18
C VAL A 100 -12.50 -29.14 1.36
N GLU A 101 -12.61 -27.99 2.03
CA GLU A 101 -12.61 -26.68 1.40
C GLU A 101 -11.43 -26.62 0.44
N ALA A 102 -11.74 -26.46 -0.85
CA ALA A 102 -10.73 -26.35 -1.89
C ALA A 102 -9.78 -25.22 -1.51
N ALA A 103 -8.56 -25.58 -1.11
CA ALA A 103 -7.49 -24.63 -0.83
C ALA A 103 -7.36 -23.72 -2.05
N ALA A 104 -7.80 -22.47 -1.90
CA ALA A 104 -7.78 -21.50 -2.98
C ALA A 104 -6.35 -21.39 -3.52
N ALA A 105 -6.19 -21.52 -4.84
CA ALA A 105 -4.92 -21.43 -5.53
C ALA A 105 -4.06 -20.27 -4.99
N GLU A 106 -2.82 -20.56 -4.59
CA GLU A 106 -1.93 -19.55 -4.04
C GLU A 106 -1.46 -18.65 -5.20
N PRO A 107 -1.67 -17.32 -5.14
CA PRO A 107 -1.23 -16.43 -6.20
C PRO A 107 0.30 -16.39 -6.28
N ALA A 108 0.83 -16.11 -7.47
CA ALA A 108 2.22 -15.69 -7.59
C ALA A 108 2.48 -14.45 -6.72
N HIS A 109 3.61 -14.44 -6.01
CA HIS A 109 3.87 -13.41 -5.01
C HIS A 109 5.36 -13.21 -4.73
N ALA A 110 5.67 -12.10 -4.08
CA ALA A 110 6.94 -11.89 -3.41
C ALA A 110 6.88 -12.38 -1.97
N LEU A 111 7.87 -13.17 -1.58
CA LEU A 111 8.12 -13.63 -0.23
C LEU A 111 9.17 -12.73 0.42
N PHE A 112 8.72 -11.86 1.33
CA PHE A 112 9.57 -11.04 2.17
C PHE A 112 9.81 -11.76 3.50
N LYS A 113 11.02 -12.29 3.70
CA LYS A 113 11.36 -13.08 4.89
C LYS A 113 12.71 -12.75 5.46
N GLY A 114 12.91 -13.08 6.72
CA GLY A 114 14.16 -12.81 7.40
C GLY A 114 14.11 -13.08 8.89
N ALA A 115 15.04 -12.47 9.62
CA ALA A 115 15.06 -12.49 11.07
C ALA A 115 15.53 -11.13 11.60
N ILE A 116 14.80 -10.59 12.57
CA ILE A 116 15.15 -9.35 13.26
C ILE A 116 16.10 -9.66 14.42
N SER A 117 17.14 -8.83 14.55
CA SER A 117 17.99 -8.75 15.75
C SER A 117 18.06 -7.31 16.24
N THR A 118 17.91 -7.11 17.54
CA THR A 118 18.02 -5.79 18.17
C THR A 118 19.41 -5.49 18.72
N GLU A 119 20.36 -6.41 18.52
CA GLU A 119 21.75 -6.21 18.94
C GLU A 119 22.36 -5.01 18.22
N LEU A 120 23.11 -4.21 18.98
CA LEU A 120 23.80 -3.03 18.47
C LEU A 120 25.22 -3.41 18.04
N PRO A 121 25.73 -2.88 16.92
CA PRO A 121 27.11 -3.11 16.51
C PRO A 121 28.09 -2.57 17.55
N LEU A 122 28.94 -3.45 18.08
CA LEU A 122 30.01 -3.11 19.02
C LEU A 122 30.98 -2.06 18.45
N ASN A 123 31.20 -2.10 17.13
CA ASN A 123 32.16 -1.25 16.44
C ASN A 123 31.59 0.11 15.98
N ARG A 124 30.30 0.41 16.25
CA ARG A 124 29.67 1.67 15.83
C ARG A 124 28.75 2.25 16.91
N PRO A 125 29.30 3.03 17.86
CA PRO A 125 28.52 3.59 18.97
C PRO A 125 27.46 4.62 18.53
N ASN A 126 27.56 5.15 17.30
CA ASN A 126 26.58 6.09 16.75
C ASN A 126 25.23 5.41 16.39
N VAL A 127 25.18 4.08 16.31
CA VAL A 127 23.96 3.34 16.01
C VAL A 127 23.17 3.13 17.31
N GLN A 128 22.19 3.98 17.55
CA GLN A 128 21.35 3.93 18.76
C GLN A 128 20.16 2.97 18.63
N ARG A 129 19.76 2.63 17.39
CA ARG A 129 18.59 1.78 17.12
C ARG A 129 18.93 0.79 16.00
N SER A 130 18.58 -0.47 16.27
CA SER A 130 18.70 -1.62 15.37
C SER A 130 17.42 -2.46 15.47
N GLY A 131 17.25 -3.43 14.58
CA GLY A 131 16.09 -4.29 14.47
C GLY A 131 15.08 -3.81 13.44
N TYR A 132 15.54 -3.57 12.20
CA TYR A 132 14.63 -3.27 11.09
C TYR A 132 14.96 -4.04 9.81
N ALA A 133 13.91 -4.37 9.07
CA ALA A 133 13.99 -4.93 7.73
C ALA A 133 12.88 -4.32 6.88
N ALA A 134 13.19 -3.93 5.65
CA ALA A 134 12.21 -3.35 4.75
C ALA A 134 12.56 -3.64 3.29
N TRP A 135 11.59 -3.41 2.41
CA TRP A 135 11.82 -3.27 0.98
C TRP A 135 10.98 -2.12 0.44
N ARG A 136 11.38 -1.56 -0.69
CA ARG A 136 10.58 -0.61 -1.46
C ARG A 136 10.80 -0.79 -2.95
N THR A 137 9.85 -0.35 -3.76
CA THR A 137 10.06 -0.23 -5.20
C THR A 137 11.20 0.73 -5.52
N GLN A 138 11.97 0.43 -6.54
CA GLN A 138 12.95 1.36 -7.10
C GLN A 138 12.25 2.53 -7.78
N ASP A 139 12.92 3.67 -7.79
CA ASP A 139 12.47 4.85 -8.53
C ASP A 139 12.33 4.47 -10.02
N ARG A 140 11.21 4.86 -10.65
CA ARG A 140 10.93 4.50 -12.06
C ARG A 140 11.87 5.17 -13.08
N GLY A 141 12.77 6.03 -12.61
CA GLY A 141 13.78 6.73 -13.41
C GLY A 141 13.27 8.03 -14.03
N LEU A 142 13.91 8.43 -15.13
CA LEU A 142 13.65 9.67 -15.84
C LEU A 142 13.07 9.37 -17.24
N SER A 143 12.26 10.31 -17.73
CA SER A 143 11.79 10.44 -19.11
C SER A 143 12.13 11.84 -19.63
N LEU A 144 11.88 12.11 -20.91
CA LEU A 144 11.99 13.46 -21.50
C LEU A 144 11.13 14.52 -20.78
N PHE A 145 10.09 14.09 -20.05
CA PHE A 145 9.17 14.95 -19.31
C PHE A 145 9.50 15.04 -17.81
N GLY A 146 10.68 14.54 -17.40
CA GLY A 146 11.12 14.53 -16.01
C GLY A 146 11.02 13.16 -15.34
N LYS A 147 10.99 13.14 -14.01
CA LYS A 147 10.93 11.91 -13.20
C LYS A 147 9.61 11.18 -13.44
N LEU A 148 9.70 9.86 -13.58
CA LEU A 148 8.53 9.01 -13.68
C LEU A 148 7.99 8.76 -12.27
N LEU A 149 6.85 9.39 -11.97
CA LEU A 149 6.15 9.30 -10.71
C LEU A 149 4.78 8.65 -10.95
N TRP A 150 4.19 8.07 -9.90
CA TRP A 150 2.78 7.68 -9.96
C TRP A 150 1.91 8.84 -9.52
N ASP A 151 0.81 8.99 -10.26
CA ASP A 151 -0.29 9.86 -9.91
C ASP A 151 -1.44 8.97 -9.41
N ILE A 152 -1.63 8.99 -8.09
CA ILE A 152 -2.69 8.25 -7.39
C ILE A 152 -3.75 9.19 -6.82
N ASP A 153 -3.69 10.49 -7.14
CA ASP A 153 -4.64 11.49 -6.65
C ASP A 153 -6.11 11.16 -6.96
N PRO A 154 -6.45 10.58 -8.14
CA PRO A 154 -7.81 10.16 -8.44
C PRO A 154 -8.34 8.99 -7.57
N TYR A 155 -7.51 8.40 -6.72
CA TYR A 155 -7.84 7.24 -5.89
C TYR A 155 -7.85 7.59 -4.40
N ALA A 156 -8.82 7.04 -3.67
CA ALA A 156 -8.98 7.25 -2.23
C ALA A 156 -8.21 6.25 -1.37
N PHE A 157 -7.98 5.04 -1.88
CA PHE A 157 -7.41 3.93 -1.09
C PHE A 157 -6.21 3.26 -1.76
N LEU A 158 -5.28 2.81 -0.92
CA LEU A 158 -4.27 1.80 -1.27
C LEU A 158 -4.79 0.42 -0.87
N ALA A 159 -4.74 -0.54 -1.79
CA ALA A 159 -5.08 -1.93 -1.51
C ALA A 159 -3.88 -2.84 -1.76
N LEU A 160 -3.75 -3.87 -0.91
CA LEU A 160 -2.70 -4.87 -0.98
C LEU A 160 -3.29 -6.27 -0.80
N ARG A 161 -2.85 -7.23 -1.63
CA ARG A 161 -3.16 -8.65 -1.45
C ARG A 161 -1.98 -9.31 -0.73
N ILE A 162 -2.18 -9.73 0.51
CA ILE A 162 -1.09 -10.18 1.39
C ILE A 162 -1.46 -11.44 2.17
N LYS A 163 -0.43 -12.14 2.67
CA LYS A 163 -0.54 -13.18 3.70
C LYS A 163 0.58 -12.95 4.71
N SER A 164 0.22 -12.58 5.94
CA SER A 164 1.15 -12.17 7.00
C SER A 164 1.30 -13.26 8.05
N ASP A 165 2.48 -13.33 8.67
CA ASP A 165 2.79 -14.12 9.87
C ASP A 165 2.21 -13.54 11.19
N GLY A 166 1.48 -12.42 11.12
CA GLY A 166 0.92 -11.74 12.29
C GLY A 166 1.83 -10.67 12.91
N ARG A 167 3.02 -10.42 12.36
CA ARG A 167 3.86 -9.30 12.80
C ARG A 167 3.32 -7.94 12.37
N LYS A 168 3.76 -6.89 13.08
CA LYS A 168 3.35 -5.50 12.84
C LYS A 168 4.19 -4.84 11.74
N TYR A 169 3.81 -5.08 10.50
CA TYR A 169 4.41 -4.42 9.34
C TYR A 169 3.84 -3.01 9.14
N PHE A 170 4.62 -2.14 8.49
CA PHE A 170 4.23 -0.79 8.10
C PHE A 170 4.33 -0.64 6.59
N VAL A 171 3.29 -0.09 5.99
CA VAL A 171 3.30 0.34 4.59
C VAL A 171 3.87 1.74 4.53
N ASN A 172 4.82 1.94 3.62
CA ASN A 172 5.60 3.15 3.46
C ASN A 172 5.42 3.71 2.06
N ILE A 173 5.03 4.99 1.94
CA ILE A 173 4.90 5.71 0.67
C ILE A 173 5.84 6.90 0.69
N GLN A 174 6.75 6.95 -0.27
CA GLN A 174 7.63 8.09 -0.47
C GLN A 174 7.12 8.92 -1.64
N THR A 175 6.85 10.20 -1.41
CA THR A 175 6.50 11.18 -2.45
C THR A 175 7.66 12.12 -2.73
N GLU A 176 7.61 12.89 -3.81
CA GLU A 176 8.41 14.10 -3.85
C GLU A 176 7.92 15.03 -2.74
N SER A 177 8.81 15.40 -1.83
CA SER A 177 8.59 16.38 -0.76
C SER A 177 9.73 17.38 -0.78
N ILE A 178 9.52 18.54 -0.16
CA ILE A 178 10.59 19.53 0.10
C ILE A 178 11.71 18.85 0.89
N VAL A 179 11.35 17.96 1.81
CA VAL A 179 12.29 17.15 2.59
C VAL A 179 12.32 15.74 1.98
N PRO A 180 13.39 15.33 1.28
CA PRO A 180 13.43 14.05 0.57
C PRO A 180 13.33 12.82 1.48
N THR A 181 13.61 12.99 2.78
CA THR A 181 13.52 11.95 3.80
C THR A 181 12.12 11.79 4.39
N ASP A 182 11.16 12.63 3.99
CA ASP A 182 9.76 12.46 4.38
C ASP A 182 9.23 11.12 3.85
N LEU A 183 8.60 10.38 4.76
CA LEU A 183 7.97 9.10 4.48
C LEU A 183 6.56 9.12 5.06
N HIS A 184 5.58 8.69 4.28
CA HIS A 184 4.23 8.52 4.78
C HIS A 184 4.03 7.07 5.17
N GLN A 185 3.65 6.82 6.42
CA GLN A 185 3.61 5.49 7.00
C GLN A 185 2.23 5.17 7.56
N HIS A 186 1.82 3.91 7.42
CA HIS A 186 0.63 3.37 8.08
C HIS A 186 0.89 1.94 8.51
N LEU A 187 0.35 1.51 9.65
CA LEU A 187 0.39 0.11 10.07
C LEU A 187 -0.35 -0.75 9.04
N LEU A 188 0.24 -1.85 8.57
CA LEU A 188 -0.44 -2.80 7.71
C LEU A 188 -1.50 -3.53 8.54
N PRO A 189 -2.81 -3.29 8.31
CA PRO A 189 -3.85 -4.02 9.05
C PRO A 189 -3.77 -5.49 8.64
N CYS A 190 -3.84 -6.40 9.61
CA CYS A 190 -3.85 -7.83 9.38
C CYS A 190 -4.95 -8.42 10.27
N ALA A 191 -6.02 -8.91 9.65
CA ALA A 191 -7.15 -9.50 10.36
C ALA A 191 -7.02 -11.02 10.45
N LYS A 192 -6.40 -11.64 9.44
CA LYS A 192 -6.29 -13.11 9.31
C LYS A 192 -4.84 -13.54 9.08
N PRO A 193 -4.00 -13.56 10.14
CA PRO A 193 -2.65 -14.10 10.04
C PRO A 193 -2.65 -15.54 9.49
N GLY A 194 -1.74 -15.84 8.56
CA GLY A 194 -1.63 -17.13 7.92
C GLY A 194 -2.56 -17.34 6.70
N GLU A 195 -3.50 -16.43 6.45
CA GLU A 195 -4.41 -16.50 5.32
C GLU A 195 -4.18 -15.37 4.31
N TRP A 196 -4.64 -15.58 3.08
CA TRP A 196 -4.56 -14.56 2.04
C TRP A 196 -5.74 -13.59 2.15
N GLU A 197 -5.46 -12.36 2.53
CA GLU A 197 -6.45 -11.29 2.64
C GLU A 197 -6.14 -10.10 1.73
N THR A 198 -7.18 -9.30 1.45
CA THR A 198 -7.02 -8.04 0.72
C THR A 198 -7.28 -6.89 1.68
N VAL A 199 -6.21 -6.19 2.03
CA VAL A 199 -6.28 -5.06 2.96
C VAL A 199 -6.44 -3.77 2.16
N THR A 200 -7.22 -2.82 2.67
CA THR A 200 -7.48 -1.54 2.01
C THR A 200 -7.31 -0.42 3.01
N ILE A 201 -6.47 0.56 2.71
CA ILE A 201 -6.04 1.63 3.60
C ILE A 201 -6.34 2.97 2.93
N PRO A 202 -7.07 3.90 3.57
CA PRO A 202 -7.27 5.25 3.04
C PRO A 202 -5.93 5.99 2.94
N PHE A 203 -5.68 6.68 1.82
CA PHE A 203 -4.45 7.50 1.70
C PHE A 203 -4.37 8.61 2.75
N SER A 204 -5.52 9.13 3.19
CA SER A 204 -5.63 10.13 4.25
C SER A 204 -5.22 9.61 5.64
N ALA A 205 -5.16 8.30 5.85
CA ALA A 205 -4.76 7.70 7.12
C ALA A 205 -3.23 7.65 7.30
N PHE A 206 -2.45 7.82 6.23
CA PHE A 206 -1.00 7.75 6.31
C PHE A 206 -0.42 8.97 7.02
N VAL A 207 0.44 8.71 8.01
CA VAL A 207 1.09 9.74 8.82
C VAL A 207 2.47 10.03 8.26
N ARG A 208 2.79 11.32 8.10
CA ARG A 208 4.12 11.76 7.66
C ARG A 208 5.12 11.67 8.80
N THR A 209 6.22 10.98 8.53
CA THR A 209 7.35 10.79 9.43
C THR A 209 8.65 11.18 8.74
N ASN A 210 9.66 11.49 9.55
CA ASN A 210 11.02 11.75 9.11
C ASN A 210 11.98 11.07 10.09
N PHE A 211 12.85 10.20 9.58
CA PHE A 211 13.69 9.30 10.41
C PHE A 211 12.92 8.56 11.52
N GLY A 212 11.66 8.19 11.25
CA GLY A 212 10.79 7.48 12.20
C GLY A 212 10.16 8.36 13.27
N MET A 213 10.34 9.68 13.21
CA MET A 213 9.66 10.65 14.08
C MET A 213 8.49 11.28 13.33
N VAL A 214 7.33 11.40 13.97
CA VAL A 214 6.17 12.09 13.40
C VAL A 214 6.51 13.57 13.23
N VAL A 215 6.25 14.12 12.04
CA VAL A 215 6.56 15.53 11.73
C VAL A 215 5.31 16.36 11.67
N GLU A 216 5.24 17.39 12.50
CA GLU A 216 4.21 18.42 12.43
C GLU A 216 4.72 19.64 11.65
N PRO A 217 3.88 20.35 10.89
CA PRO A 217 2.46 20.07 10.63
C PRO A 217 2.28 18.86 9.70
N GLN A 218 1.23 18.06 9.90
CA GLN A 218 0.86 17.03 8.93
C GLN A 218 0.28 17.70 7.69
N LYS A 219 1.08 17.80 6.63
CA LYS A 219 0.59 18.20 5.30
C LYS A 219 0.05 16.96 4.59
N GLU A 220 -0.97 17.15 3.76
CA GLU A 220 -1.48 16.07 2.92
C GLU A 220 -0.36 15.51 2.01
N MET A 221 -0.39 14.20 1.82
CA MET A 221 0.53 13.50 0.94
C MET A 221 0.39 14.02 -0.50
N MET A 222 1.52 14.30 -1.18
CA MET A 222 1.52 14.67 -2.60
C MET A 222 1.23 13.45 -3.50
N ARG A 223 -0.04 13.08 -3.59
CA ARG A 223 -0.56 11.90 -4.30
C ARG A 223 -0.27 11.90 -5.81
N GLN A 224 -0.01 13.05 -6.41
CA GLN A 224 0.37 13.17 -7.83
C GLN A 224 1.85 12.81 -8.09
N LYS A 225 2.66 12.72 -7.03
CA LYS A 225 4.13 12.64 -7.12
C LYS A 225 4.70 11.49 -6.28
N VAL A 226 4.08 10.32 -6.34
CA VAL A 226 4.58 9.15 -5.60
C VAL A 226 5.81 8.57 -6.29
N ARG A 227 6.90 8.41 -5.53
CA ARG A 227 8.20 7.89 -6.00
C ARG A 227 8.34 6.40 -5.76
N SER A 228 8.00 5.94 -4.55
CA SER A 228 8.13 4.54 -4.17
C SER A 228 7.09 4.11 -3.14
N ILE A 229 6.80 2.82 -3.14
CA ILE A 229 5.98 2.15 -2.12
C ILE A 229 6.80 1.00 -1.57
N GLY A 230 6.69 0.74 -0.28
CA GLY A 230 7.41 -0.33 0.38
C GLY A 230 6.71 -0.83 1.61
N ILE A 231 7.23 -1.92 2.16
CA ILE A 231 6.80 -2.48 3.43
C ILE A 231 8.02 -2.64 4.32
N GLY A 232 7.89 -2.23 5.58
CA GLY A 232 8.93 -2.35 6.58
C GLY A 232 8.42 -3.01 7.86
N LEU A 233 9.30 -3.75 8.50
CA LEU A 233 9.15 -4.28 9.84
C LEU A 233 10.07 -3.48 10.77
N ILE A 234 9.46 -2.78 11.71
CA ILE A 234 10.13 -1.91 12.69
C ILE A 234 9.64 -2.19 14.12
N ASP A 235 9.08 -3.39 14.34
CA ASP A 235 8.53 -3.82 15.63
C ASP A 235 9.61 -4.04 16.71
N ARG A 236 10.88 -4.16 16.29
CA ARG A 236 12.04 -4.47 17.14
C ARG A 236 11.83 -5.73 18.00
N VAL A 237 11.04 -6.69 17.50
CA VAL A 237 10.84 -7.98 18.15
C VAL A 237 11.81 -8.97 17.52
N PRO A 238 12.83 -9.48 18.25
CA PRO A 238 13.77 -10.44 17.71
C PRO A 238 13.08 -11.71 17.19
N GLY A 239 13.67 -12.34 16.18
CA GLY A 239 13.20 -13.61 15.64
C GLY A 239 12.74 -13.53 14.18
N PRO A 240 12.23 -14.66 13.64
CA PRO A 240 11.88 -14.76 12.23
C PRO A 240 10.67 -13.90 11.89
N PHE A 241 10.59 -13.50 10.63
CA PHE A 241 9.42 -12.86 10.06
C PHE A 241 9.17 -13.35 8.63
N GLU A 242 7.91 -13.33 8.23
CA GLU A 242 7.46 -13.71 6.89
C GLU A 242 6.20 -12.94 6.46
N LEU A 243 6.30 -12.27 5.32
CA LEU A 243 5.18 -11.60 4.67
C LEU A 243 5.16 -11.96 3.18
N ARG A 244 4.03 -12.49 2.71
CA ARG A 244 3.78 -12.69 1.28
C ARG A 244 2.98 -11.53 0.73
N VAL A 245 3.39 -11.01 -0.42
CA VAL A 245 2.74 -9.88 -1.10
C VAL A 245 2.53 -10.24 -2.57
N ALA A 246 1.28 -10.31 -3.01
CA ALA A 246 0.95 -10.60 -4.40
C ALA A 246 0.86 -9.32 -5.24
N ASP A 247 0.00 -8.39 -4.82
CA ASP A 247 -0.32 -7.18 -5.58
C ASP A 247 -0.46 -5.96 -4.65
N VAL A 248 -0.14 -4.78 -5.19
CA VAL A 248 -0.35 -3.46 -4.58
C VAL A 248 -0.95 -2.52 -5.62
N TRP A 249 -2.10 -1.92 -5.33
CA TRP A 249 -2.82 -1.06 -6.28
C TRP A 249 -3.59 0.06 -5.58
N ALA A 250 -3.85 1.15 -6.30
CA ALA A 250 -4.76 2.20 -5.86
C ALA A 250 -6.19 1.90 -6.34
N THR A 251 -7.19 2.21 -5.51
CA THR A 251 -8.61 1.94 -5.81
C THR A 251 -9.54 2.97 -5.15
N ASN A 252 -10.75 3.08 -5.68
CA ASN A 252 -11.86 3.83 -5.08
C ASN A 252 -12.91 2.91 -4.45
N ARG A 253 -12.65 1.60 -4.40
CA ARG A 253 -13.52 0.66 -3.68
C ARG A 253 -13.26 0.78 -2.18
N PRO A 254 -14.31 0.95 -1.35
CA PRO A 254 -14.14 1.02 0.09
C PRO A 254 -13.62 -0.30 0.65
N PRO A 255 -12.98 -0.28 1.83
CA PRO A 255 -12.54 -1.49 2.52
C PRO A 255 -13.73 -2.41 2.78
N LYS A 256 -13.57 -3.71 2.50
CA LYS A 256 -14.51 -4.73 3.00
C LYS A 256 -14.31 -4.83 4.51
N ARG A 257 -15.14 -4.16 5.30
CA ARG A 257 -15.23 -4.42 6.73
C ARG A 257 -15.91 -5.77 6.89
N GLU A 258 -15.18 -6.79 7.34
CA GLU A 258 -15.85 -7.91 8.00
C GLU A 258 -16.33 -7.32 9.33
N ILE A 259 -17.65 -7.10 9.43
CA ILE A 259 -18.28 -6.79 10.70
C ILE A 259 -18.00 -8.00 11.57
N VAL A 260 -17.09 -7.84 12.53
CA VAL A 260 -17.03 -8.78 13.65
C VAL A 260 -18.33 -8.53 14.37
N ASP A 261 -19.28 -9.47 14.24
CA ASP A 261 -20.53 -9.43 14.98
C ASP A 261 -20.17 -9.36 16.47
N SER A 262 -20.20 -8.13 16.99
CA SER A 262 -19.86 -7.83 18.38
C SER A 262 -21.04 -8.10 19.30
N GLY A 263 -22.15 -8.65 18.76
CA GLY A 263 -23.40 -8.85 19.50
C GLY A 263 -24.06 -7.55 19.93
N PHE A 264 -23.64 -6.42 19.37
CA PHE A 264 -24.27 -5.12 19.55
C PHE A 264 -24.89 -4.71 18.23
N ASP A 265 -26.22 -4.81 18.16
CA ASP A 265 -27.03 -4.22 17.10
C ASP A 265 -26.81 -2.69 17.12
N ILE A 266 -25.92 -2.20 16.26
CA ILE A 266 -25.89 -0.79 15.90
C ILE A 266 -26.84 -0.70 14.70
N GLU A 267 -28.07 -0.26 14.97
CA GLU A 267 -29.00 0.11 13.90
C GLU A 267 -28.30 1.13 12.98
N GLU A 268 -28.17 0.77 11.71
CA GLU A 268 -27.70 1.69 10.67
C GLU A 268 -28.74 2.81 10.56
N ASP A 269 -28.43 3.99 11.12
CA ASP A 269 -29.20 5.20 10.88
C ASP A 269 -29.18 5.48 9.38
N ASP A 270 -30.31 5.16 8.74
CA ASP A 270 -30.61 5.50 7.35
C ASP A 270 -30.26 6.98 7.09
N GLU A 271 -29.41 7.21 6.10
CA GLU A 271 -29.13 8.50 5.50
C GLU A 271 -30.40 9.10 4.87
N ARG A 272 -31.29 9.63 5.70
CA ARG A 272 -32.27 10.65 5.34
C ARG A 272 -32.21 11.73 6.40
N GLY A 273 -31.29 12.66 6.19
CA GLY A 273 -31.19 13.89 6.96
C GLY A 273 -32.54 14.58 7.08
N THR A 274 -33.14 14.45 8.26
CA THR A 274 -34.06 15.45 8.81
C THR A 274 -33.33 16.08 9.97
N GLY A 275 -32.44 17.00 9.62
CA GLY A 275 -31.73 17.84 10.57
C GLY A 275 -32.74 18.58 11.44
N MET A 276 -32.56 18.40 12.74
CA MET A 276 -33.12 19.14 13.86
C MET A 276 -33.18 20.65 13.57
N LEU A 277 -34.35 21.12 13.14
CA LEU A 277 -34.77 22.52 13.09
C LEU A 277 -36.27 22.61 13.49
N ASP A 278 -36.57 22.21 14.72
CA ASP A 278 -37.59 22.90 15.52
C ASP A 278 -36.84 24.11 16.11
N GLU A 279 -37.23 25.37 15.96
CA GLU A 279 -38.55 25.96 16.10
C GLU A 279 -38.48 27.36 15.43
N VAL A 280 -39.11 27.55 14.27
CA VAL A 280 -39.28 28.90 13.68
C VAL A 280 -40.66 29.40 14.05
N ASP A 281 -40.67 30.48 14.85
CA ASP A 281 -41.85 31.21 15.30
C ASP A 281 -42.94 31.36 14.23
N LYS A 282 -44.18 30.99 14.59
CA LYS A 282 -45.36 31.24 13.75
C LYS A 282 -45.52 32.75 13.51
N PRO A 283 -45.84 33.19 12.28
CA PRO A 283 -46.00 34.61 11.99
C PRO A 283 -47.19 35.18 12.79
N ARG A 284 -46.91 36.21 13.59
CA ARG A 284 -47.92 36.99 14.34
C ARG A 284 -48.96 37.56 13.38
N LYS A 285 -50.25 37.32 13.67
CA LYS A 285 -51.36 37.96 12.95
C LYS A 285 -51.38 39.45 13.29
N LYS A 286 -51.45 40.28 12.24
CA LYS A 286 -51.46 41.74 12.32
C LYS A 286 -52.74 42.21 13.01
N GLY A 287 -52.65 42.79 14.21
CA GLY A 287 -53.78 43.52 14.83
C GLY A 287 -53.98 43.46 16.35
N GLU A 288 -53.16 42.77 17.14
CA GLU A 288 -53.35 42.76 18.61
C GLU A 288 -52.47 43.80 19.34
N PRO A 289 -53.06 44.67 20.19
CA PRO A 289 -52.31 45.66 20.95
C PRO A 289 -51.56 45.03 22.14
N GLU A 290 -50.32 45.48 22.34
CA GLU A 290 -49.40 45.04 23.38
C GLU A 290 -49.92 45.37 24.79
N LYS A 291 -50.01 44.36 25.67
CA LYS A 291 -50.14 44.58 27.12
C LYS A 291 -48.75 44.61 27.73
N ILE A 292 -48.31 45.81 28.10
CA ILE A 292 -47.16 46.02 28.99
C ILE A 292 -47.61 45.64 30.40
N LEU A 293 -46.99 44.61 30.98
CA LEU A 293 -47.01 44.38 32.42
C LEU A 293 -45.70 44.94 32.98
N ILE A 294 -45.85 45.85 33.94
CA ILE A 294 -44.80 46.52 34.74
C ILE A 294 -43.89 45.49 35.41
#